data_AF-X0XN31-F1
#
_entry.id   AF-X0XN31-F1
#
_cell.length_a   1.000
_cell.length_b   1.000
_cell.length_c   1.000
_cell.angle_alpha   90.00
_cell.angle_beta   90.00
_cell.angle_gamma   90.00
#
_symmetry.space_group_name_H-M   'P 1'
#
loop_
_entity.id
_entity.type
_entity.pdbx_description
1 polymer ?
#
loop_
_entity_poly.entity_id
_entity_poly.type
_entity_poly.pdbx_seq_one_letter_code
_entity_poly.pdbx_strand_id
1 'polypeptide(L)'
;GLNPKDIDLVVISHSHWDHCGGLAQLLNLNRDLKVYVPVSFSKHLKKEIKKRANIFYEVQGLTKICTGVFTTGEIEGSLPIGKTRISIKEQSLIISTIKGLVVITGCAHSGVNKISSSANKLGKIYALLGGFHDFNEYNLLKNISLNIPTHCTKNKKNILALFPKNCVEGGVGYQLSV
;
A
#
# COMPACT_ATOMS: atom_id res chain seq x y z
N GLY A 1 3.52 -18.56 13.21
CA GLY A 1 3.15 -17.13 13.19
C GLY A 1 4.40 -16.28 13.07
N LEU A 2 4.28 -14.98 12.80
CA LEU A 2 5.42 -14.07 12.76
C LEU A 2 5.54 -13.34 14.10
N ASN A 3 6.76 -13.15 14.60
CA ASN A 3 7.01 -12.37 15.81
C ASN A 3 7.11 -10.87 15.44
N PRO A 4 6.26 -9.98 15.99
CA PRO A 4 6.27 -8.57 15.63
C PRO A 4 7.57 -7.84 15.95
N LYS A 5 8.40 -8.38 16.87
CA LYS A 5 9.70 -7.80 17.22
C LYS A 5 10.74 -7.95 16.11
N ASP A 6 10.52 -8.87 15.17
CA ASP A 6 11.44 -9.15 14.07
C ASP A 6 11.19 -8.19 12.87
N ILE A 7 10.29 -7.22 13.01
CA ILE A 7 9.97 -6.24 11.97
C ILE A 7 10.95 -5.05 12.07
N ASP A 8 11.70 -4.81 10.99
CA ASP A 8 12.68 -3.72 10.91
C ASP A 8 12.09 -2.38 10.45
N LEU A 9 11.02 -2.42 9.65
CA LEU A 9 10.40 -1.24 9.05
C LEU A 9 8.90 -1.41 8.86
N VAL A 10 8.18 -0.28 8.88
CA VAL A 10 6.76 -0.19 8.56
C VAL A 10 6.48 0.98 7.63
N VAL A 11 5.66 0.74 6.61
CA VAL A 11 5.19 1.76 5.67
C VAL A 11 3.68 1.90 5.84
N ILE A 12 3.22 3.08 6.22
CA ILE A 12 1.79 3.35 6.39
C ILE A 12 1.24 3.98 5.12
N SER A 13 0.30 3.30 4.46
CA SER A 13 -0.25 3.75 3.17
C SER A 13 -0.99 5.09 3.25
N HIS A 14 -1.89 5.24 4.22
CA HIS A 14 -2.69 6.45 4.43
C HIS A 14 -3.23 6.49 5.88
N SER A 15 -3.87 7.59 6.27
CA SER A 15 -4.18 7.88 7.68
C SER A 15 -5.51 7.32 8.20
N HIS A 16 -6.16 6.40 7.50
CA HIS A 16 -7.37 5.76 8.04
C HIS A 16 -7.02 4.83 9.19
N TRP A 17 -7.95 4.71 10.14
CA TRP A 17 -7.73 4.02 11.42
C TRP A 17 -7.43 2.53 11.24
N ASP A 18 -8.01 1.89 10.22
CA ASP A 18 -7.83 0.49 9.86
C ASP A 18 -6.48 0.21 9.17
N HIS A 19 -5.76 1.26 8.77
CA HIS A 19 -4.42 1.17 8.20
C HIS A 19 -3.30 1.65 9.15
N CYS A 20 -3.62 2.50 10.14
CA CYS A 20 -2.62 3.03 11.08
C CYS A 20 -2.85 2.61 12.55
N GLY A 21 -3.99 1.99 12.88
CA GLY A 21 -4.40 1.72 14.27
C GLY A 21 -3.48 0.76 15.04
N GLY A 22 -2.83 -0.18 14.34
CA GLY A 22 -1.86 -1.11 14.96
C GLY A 22 -0.48 -0.51 15.24
N LEU A 23 -0.17 0.68 14.70
CA LEU A 23 1.18 1.24 14.74
C LEU A 23 1.65 1.55 16.17
N ALA A 24 0.76 2.06 17.03
CA ALA A 24 1.11 2.36 18.41
C ALA A 24 1.58 1.10 19.17
N GLN A 25 0.95 -0.04 18.92
CA GLN A 25 1.33 -1.31 19.54
C GLN A 25 2.69 -1.81 19.05
N LEU A 26 2.96 -1.70 17.74
CA LEU A 26 4.28 -2.06 17.18
C LEU A 26 5.40 -1.20 17.78
N LEU A 27 5.17 0.11 17.91
CA LEU A 27 6.16 1.03 18.47
C LEU A 27 6.37 0.87 19.98
N ASN A 28 5.36 0.37 20.71
CA ASN A 28 5.54 -0.01 22.11
C ASN A 28 6.42 -1.27 22.26
N LEU A 29 6.46 -2.14 21.24
CA LEU A 29 7.31 -3.33 21.23
C LEU A 29 8.74 -3.04 20.75
N ASN A 30 8.89 -2.17 19.75
CA ASN A 30 10.18 -1.76 19.20
C ASN A 30 10.13 -0.26 18.82
N ARG A 31 10.80 0.59 19.61
CA ARG A 31 10.88 2.03 19.35
C ARG A 31 11.80 2.39 18.19
N ASP A 32 12.71 1.49 17.81
CA ASP A 32 13.67 1.68 16.71
C ASP A 32 13.13 1.16 15.37
N LEU A 33 11.87 0.70 15.34
CA LEU A 33 11.15 0.39 14.11
C LEU A 33 11.13 1.62 13.19
N LYS A 34 11.63 1.48 11.96
CA LYS A 34 11.65 2.57 10.97
C LYS A 34 10.25 2.82 10.44
N VAL A 35 9.70 4.00 10.70
CA VAL A 35 8.34 4.35 10.25
C VAL A 35 8.39 5.28 9.05
N TYR A 36 7.74 4.89 7.95
CA TYR A 36 7.57 5.72 6.75
C TYR A 36 6.11 6.14 6.59
N VAL A 37 5.85 7.44 6.56
CA VAL A 37 4.50 8.00 6.38
C VAL A 37 4.45 9.09 5.31
N PRO A 38 3.30 9.30 4.64
CA PRO A 38 3.06 10.45 3.78
C PRO A 38 3.28 11.79 4.51
N VAL A 39 3.92 12.77 3.86
CA VAL A 39 4.12 14.12 4.41
C VAL A 39 2.80 14.85 4.73
N SER A 40 1.72 14.51 4.03
CA SER A 40 0.34 14.99 4.18
C SER A 40 -0.38 14.50 5.43
N PHE A 41 0.20 13.56 6.18
CA PHE A 41 -0.36 13.20 7.47
C PHE A 41 -0.48 14.43 8.37
N SER A 42 -1.58 14.49 9.13
CA SER A 42 -1.85 15.63 10.00
C SER A 42 -0.70 15.84 11.00
N LYS A 43 -0.41 17.11 11.34
CA LYS A 43 0.63 17.45 12.33
C LYS A 43 0.40 16.71 13.65
N HIS A 44 -0.86 16.57 14.05
CA HIS A 44 -1.24 15.81 15.24
C HIS A 44 -0.85 14.34 15.15
N LEU A 45 -1.22 13.65 14.06
CA LEU A 45 -0.89 12.23 13.88
C LEU A 45 0.62 12.01 13.83
N LYS A 46 1.36 12.86 13.10
CA LYS A 46 2.83 12.79 13.06
C LYS A 46 3.45 12.99 14.45
N LYS A 47 2.93 13.91 15.26
CA LYS A 47 3.38 14.12 16.64
C LYS A 47 3.12 12.88 17.51
N GLU A 48 1.97 12.23 17.38
CA GLU A 48 1.64 11.01 18.13
C GLU A 48 2.54 9.83 17.78
N ILE A 49 2.92 9.68 16.50
CA ILE A 49 3.86 8.67 16.06
C ILE A 49 5.28 8.96 16.60
N LYS A 50 5.76 10.21 16.45
CA LYS A 50 7.09 10.64 16.90
C LYS A 50 7.31 10.52 18.42
N LYS A 51 6.24 10.49 19.23
CA LYS A 51 6.36 10.19 20.68
C LYS A 51 6.86 8.77 20.96
N ARG A 52 6.62 7.84 20.04
CA ARG A 52 6.85 6.39 20.22
C ARG A 52 7.95 5.84 19.30
N ALA A 53 8.14 6.45 18.12
CA ALA A 53 9.17 6.06 17.15
C ALA A 53 10.44 6.92 17.30
N ASN A 54 11.59 6.27 17.46
CA ASN A 54 12.89 6.92 17.41
C ASN A 54 13.32 7.23 15.97
N ILE A 55 12.87 6.42 14.99
CA ILE A 55 13.22 6.57 13.57
C ILE A 55 11.96 6.79 12.74
N PHE A 56 11.87 7.96 12.10
CA PHE A 56 10.67 8.40 11.39
C PHE A 56 11.02 9.16 10.10
N TYR A 57 10.39 8.77 9.00
CA TYR A 57 10.58 9.33 7.68
C TYR A 57 9.26 9.84 7.09
N GLU A 58 9.27 11.07 6.60
CA GLU A 58 8.19 11.65 5.82
C GLU A 58 8.53 11.46 4.34
N VAL A 59 7.62 10.89 3.57
CA VAL A 59 7.82 10.65 2.14
C VAL A 59 6.85 11.49 1.32
N GLN A 60 7.38 12.12 0.29
CA GLN A 60 6.62 12.96 -0.64
C GLN A 60 6.60 12.37 -2.05
N GLY A 61 7.76 11.94 -2.56
CA GLY A 61 7.90 11.36 -3.89
C GLY A 61 8.43 9.92 -3.86
N LEU A 62 8.59 9.35 -5.06
CA LEU A 62 9.18 8.03 -5.26
C LEU A 62 10.53 7.94 -4.54
N THR A 63 10.61 7.09 -3.51
CA THR A 63 11.76 7.04 -2.60
C THR A 63 12.22 5.59 -2.44
N LYS A 64 13.52 5.35 -2.58
CA LYS A 64 14.15 4.08 -2.22
C LYS A 64 14.23 3.96 -0.70
N ILE A 65 13.67 2.90 -0.13
CA ILE A 65 13.71 2.60 1.31
C ILE A 65 14.97 1.82 1.64
N CYS A 66 15.22 0.72 0.92
CA CYS A 66 16.43 -0.08 1.00
C CYS A 66 16.66 -0.81 -0.34
N THR A 67 17.64 -1.70 -0.40
CA THR A 67 17.93 -2.46 -1.63
C THR A 67 16.69 -3.26 -2.05
N GLY A 68 16.19 -2.99 -3.27
CA GLY A 68 15.02 -3.67 -3.82
C GLY A 68 13.67 -3.19 -3.27
N VAL A 69 13.62 -2.24 -2.33
CA VAL A 69 12.36 -1.77 -1.73
C VAL A 69 12.20 -0.27 -1.88
N PHE A 70 11.04 0.16 -2.38
CA PHE A 70 10.71 1.54 -2.67
C PHE A 70 9.29 1.86 -2.19
N THR A 71 9.00 3.14 -2.01
CA THR A 71 7.63 3.66 -1.89
C THR A 71 7.34 4.58 -3.06
N THR A 72 6.10 4.60 -3.54
CA THR A 72 5.64 5.56 -4.56
C THR A 72 5.77 7.03 -4.12
N GLY A 73 5.91 7.27 -2.81
CA GLY A 73 5.59 8.57 -2.23
C GLY A 73 4.08 8.85 -2.31
N GLU A 74 3.70 10.10 -2.10
CA GLU A 74 2.30 10.51 -2.12
C GLU A 74 1.75 10.53 -3.53
N ILE A 75 0.60 9.89 -3.71
CA ILE A 75 -0.22 10.00 -4.89
C ILE A 75 -1.57 10.58 -4.49
N GLU A 76 -1.98 11.62 -5.21
CA GLU A 76 -3.25 12.31 -4.98
C GLU A 76 -4.44 11.41 -5.37
N GLY A 77 -5.33 11.23 -4.42
CA GLY A 77 -6.58 10.49 -4.56
C GLY A 77 -7.76 11.22 -3.94
N SER A 78 -8.93 10.59 -4.00
CA SER A 78 -10.12 11.15 -3.37
C SER A 78 -11.14 10.09 -3.02
N LEU A 79 -11.82 10.30 -1.89
CA LEU A 79 -12.88 9.43 -1.40
C LEU A 79 -14.23 10.14 -1.51
N PRO A 80 -15.27 9.52 -2.09
CA PRO A 80 -16.62 10.06 -2.05
C PRO A 80 -17.22 9.90 -0.64
N ILE A 81 -17.69 11.01 -0.06
CA ILE A 81 -18.47 11.05 1.19
C ILE A 81 -19.79 11.77 0.90
N GLY A 82 -20.86 11.00 0.70
CA GLY A 82 -22.13 11.53 0.23
C GLY A 82 -21.99 12.20 -1.15
N LYS A 83 -22.28 13.50 -1.25
CA LYS A 83 -22.13 14.29 -2.49
C LYS A 83 -20.77 14.98 -2.61
N THR A 84 -19.90 14.88 -1.62
CA THR A 84 -18.59 15.55 -1.62
C THR A 84 -17.47 14.55 -1.89
N ARG A 85 -16.34 15.04 -2.42
CA ARG A 85 -15.09 14.28 -2.54
C ARG A 85 -14.06 14.88 -1.61
N ILE A 86 -13.51 14.07 -0.73
CA ILE A 86 -12.43 14.49 0.16
C ILE A 86 -11.11 14.04 -0.45
N SER A 87 -10.18 14.97 -0.61
CA SER A 87 -8.81 14.67 -1.03
C SER A 87 -8.14 13.79 0.01
N ILE A 88 -7.50 12.73 -0.47
CA ILE A 88 -6.67 11.85 0.34
C ILE A 88 -5.43 11.52 -0.45
N LYS A 89 -4.29 11.67 0.17
CA LYS A 89 -3.01 11.24 -0.37
C LYS A 89 -2.61 9.93 0.27
N GLU A 90 -2.04 9.06 -0.54
CA GLU A 90 -1.59 7.75 -0.07
C GLU A 90 -0.27 7.37 -0.76
N GLN A 91 0.42 6.41 -0.15
CA GLN A 91 1.59 5.75 -0.73
C GLN A 91 1.35 4.25 -0.88
N SER A 92 2.12 3.62 -1.78
CA SER A 92 2.16 2.17 -1.98
C SER A 92 3.61 1.68 -1.91
N LEU A 93 3.79 0.44 -1.43
CA LEU A 93 5.08 -0.22 -1.37
C LEU A 93 5.39 -0.89 -2.72
N ILE A 94 6.64 -0.84 -3.14
CA ILE A 94 7.14 -1.49 -4.35
C ILE A 94 8.35 -2.35 -3.95
N ILE A 95 8.30 -3.63 -4.30
CA ILE A 95 9.40 -4.58 -4.09
C ILE A 95 9.87 -5.07 -5.45
N SER A 96 11.16 -4.91 -5.73
CA SER A 96 11.81 -5.41 -6.94
C SER A 96 12.18 -6.87 -6.76
N THR A 97 11.79 -7.71 -7.71
CA THR A 97 12.09 -9.15 -7.75
C THR A 97 12.65 -9.52 -9.12
N ILE A 98 13.20 -10.73 -9.25
CA ILE A 98 13.66 -11.27 -10.54
C ILE A 98 12.53 -11.39 -11.57
N LYS A 99 11.26 -11.50 -11.15
CA LYS A 99 10.10 -11.59 -12.04
C LYS A 99 9.54 -10.23 -12.46
N GLY A 100 9.98 -9.15 -11.81
CA GLY A 100 9.44 -7.80 -11.96
C GLY A 100 9.00 -7.22 -10.62
N LEU A 101 8.25 -6.11 -10.68
CA LEU A 101 7.84 -5.39 -9.48
C LEU A 101 6.61 -6.03 -8.84
N VAL A 102 6.64 -6.15 -7.52
CA VAL A 102 5.49 -6.45 -6.66
C VAL A 102 5.04 -5.13 -6.05
N VAL A 103 3.81 -4.72 -6.34
CA VAL A 103 3.22 -3.48 -5.83
C VAL A 103 2.16 -3.81 -4.80
N ILE A 104 2.28 -3.22 -3.60
CA ILE A 104 1.35 -3.43 -2.49
C ILE A 104 0.67 -2.11 -2.16
N THR A 105 -0.65 -2.08 -2.32
CA THR A 105 -1.50 -0.92 -2.07
C THR A 105 -2.18 -1.02 -0.70
N GLY A 106 -2.51 0.14 -0.11
CA GLY A 106 -3.43 0.22 1.02
C GLY A 106 -4.88 0.06 0.55
N CYS A 107 -5.54 1.19 0.26
CA CYS A 107 -6.89 1.23 -0.29
C CYS A 107 -6.93 1.57 -1.77
N ALA A 108 -5.91 2.23 -2.33
CA ALA A 108 -5.90 2.73 -3.70
C ALA A 108 -6.95 3.84 -3.97
N HIS A 109 -7.14 4.78 -3.02
CA HIS A 109 -7.96 5.98 -3.20
C HIS A 109 -7.50 6.88 -4.36
N SER A 110 -6.23 6.79 -4.72
CA SER A 110 -5.62 7.46 -5.87
C SER A 110 -5.91 6.80 -7.21
N GLY A 111 -6.43 5.57 -7.17
CA GLY A 111 -6.62 4.71 -8.34
C GLY A 111 -5.39 3.85 -8.62
N VAL A 112 -5.64 2.58 -8.93
CA VAL A 112 -4.60 1.60 -9.31
C VAL A 112 -3.79 2.08 -10.53
N ASN A 113 -4.42 2.84 -11.44
CA ASN A 113 -3.77 3.41 -12.62
C ASN A 113 -2.61 4.35 -12.27
N LYS A 114 -2.81 5.29 -11.32
CA LYS A 114 -1.76 6.24 -10.90
C LYS A 114 -0.65 5.53 -10.13
N ILE A 115 -1.02 4.61 -9.25
CA ILE A 115 -0.06 3.78 -8.50
C ILE A 115 0.80 2.97 -9.48
N SER A 116 0.17 2.29 -10.44
CA SER A 116 0.88 1.50 -11.45
C SER A 116 1.77 2.36 -12.31
N SER A 117 1.32 3.56 -12.68
CA SER A 117 2.13 4.52 -13.44
C SER A 117 3.36 4.98 -12.66
N SER A 118 3.25 5.16 -11.34
CA SER A 118 4.40 5.47 -10.48
C SER A 118 5.39 4.30 -10.41
N ALA A 119 4.88 3.09 -10.18
CA ALA A 119 5.71 1.89 -10.12
C ALA A 119 6.40 1.55 -11.45
N ASN A 120 5.72 1.73 -12.59
CA ASN A 120 6.26 1.46 -13.92
C ASN A 120 7.49 2.32 -14.28
N LYS A 121 7.76 3.41 -13.53
CA LYS A 121 9.02 4.18 -13.66
C LYS A 121 10.25 3.38 -13.21
N LEU A 122 10.07 2.34 -12.40
CA LEU A 122 11.14 1.48 -11.88
C LEU A 122 11.28 0.14 -12.62
N GLY A 123 10.27 -0.27 -13.40
CA GLY A 123 10.25 -1.56 -14.08
C GLY A 123 8.84 -2.10 -14.30
N LYS A 124 8.72 -3.27 -14.94
CA LYS A 124 7.43 -3.89 -15.23
C LYS A 124 6.80 -4.47 -13.97
N ILE A 125 5.52 -4.17 -13.74
CA ILE A 125 4.75 -4.79 -12.66
C ILE A 125 4.48 -6.26 -12.98
N TYR A 126 4.94 -7.13 -12.10
CA TYR A 126 4.65 -8.56 -12.10
C TYR A 126 3.39 -8.86 -11.28
N ALA A 127 3.33 -8.30 -10.06
CA ALA A 127 2.22 -8.55 -9.14
C ALA A 127 1.67 -7.25 -8.54
N LEU A 128 0.34 -7.19 -8.36
CA LEU A 128 -0.38 -6.12 -7.68
C LEU A 128 -1.27 -6.70 -6.58
N LEU A 129 -1.09 -6.24 -5.35
CA LEU A 129 -1.80 -6.75 -4.18
C LEU A 129 -2.34 -5.59 -3.33
N GLY A 130 -3.47 -5.81 -2.65
CA GLY A 130 -4.00 -4.86 -1.68
C GLY A 130 -5.44 -4.44 -1.97
N GLY A 131 -5.88 -3.34 -1.36
CA GLY A 131 -7.18 -2.73 -1.65
C GLY A 131 -7.17 -2.01 -2.99
N PHE A 132 -8.18 -2.27 -3.83
CA PHE A 132 -8.40 -1.58 -5.10
C PHE A 132 -9.61 -0.64 -5.05
N HIS A 133 -10.21 -0.41 -3.87
CA HIS A 133 -11.39 0.45 -3.68
C HIS A 133 -12.53 0.20 -4.70
N ASP A 134 -12.96 1.22 -5.42
CA ASP A 134 -14.00 1.23 -6.47
C ASP A 134 -13.44 1.08 -7.89
N PHE A 135 -12.23 0.51 -8.02
CA PHE A 135 -11.57 0.31 -9.30
C PHE A 135 -12.42 -0.45 -10.31
N ASN A 136 -12.57 0.15 -11.49
CA ASN A 136 -13.35 -0.36 -12.62
C ASN A 136 -12.57 -0.42 -13.95
N GLU A 137 -11.31 0.04 -13.99
CA GLU A 137 -10.45 0.02 -15.18
C GLU A 137 -9.79 -1.36 -15.39
N TYR A 138 -10.62 -2.40 -15.50
CA TYR A 138 -10.19 -3.81 -15.54
C TYR A 138 -9.11 -4.15 -16.58
N ASN A 139 -8.97 -3.36 -17.65
CA ASN A 139 -7.92 -3.52 -18.66
C ASN A 139 -6.50 -3.47 -18.08
N LEU A 140 -6.25 -2.72 -17.00
CA LEU A 140 -4.94 -2.69 -16.36
C LEU A 140 -4.58 -4.04 -15.73
N LEU A 141 -5.56 -4.73 -15.13
CA LEU A 141 -5.35 -6.02 -14.48
C LEU A 141 -4.99 -7.10 -15.49
N LYS A 142 -5.51 -7.02 -16.72
CA LYS A 142 -5.20 -7.96 -17.81
C LYS A 142 -3.70 -8.04 -18.12
N ASN A 143 -2.98 -6.93 -17.96
CA ASN A 143 -1.56 -6.82 -18.31
C ASN A 143 -0.61 -7.16 -17.15
N ILE A 144 -1.16 -7.41 -15.95
CA ILE A 144 -0.41 -7.79 -14.75
C ILE A 144 -0.49 -9.30 -14.58
N SER A 145 0.66 -9.94 -14.35
CA SER A 145 0.74 -11.41 -14.26
C SER A 145 0.04 -11.99 -13.04
N LEU A 146 -0.03 -11.23 -11.94
CA LEU A 146 -0.69 -11.65 -10.71
C LEU A 146 -1.40 -10.49 -10.01
N ASN A 147 -2.70 -10.60 -9.80
CA ASN A 147 -3.52 -9.63 -9.09
C ASN A 147 -4.13 -10.28 -7.84
N ILE A 148 -4.02 -9.62 -6.69
CA ILE A 148 -4.53 -10.13 -5.41
C ILE A 148 -5.37 -9.04 -4.73
N PRO A 149 -6.63 -8.84 -5.16
CA PRO A 149 -7.54 -7.87 -4.57
C PRO A 149 -7.93 -8.29 -3.14
N THR A 150 -7.79 -7.39 -2.18
CA THR A 150 -8.15 -7.61 -0.77
C THR A 150 -8.89 -6.40 -0.17
N HIS A 151 -9.22 -6.48 1.12
CA HIS A 151 -9.72 -5.36 1.93
C HIS A 151 -10.94 -4.63 1.30
N CYS A 152 -10.81 -3.35 0.95
CA CYS A 152 -11.89 -2.47 0.51
C CYS A 152 -12.33 -2.65 -0.95
N THR A 153 -11.80 -3.67 -1.65
CA THR A 153 -12.10 -3.91 -3.06
C THR A 153 -13.57 -4.27 -3.25
N LYS A 154 -14.39 -3.33 -3.77
CA LYS A 154 -15.84 -3.51 -3.90
C LYS A 154 -16.22 -4.63 -4.87
N ASN A 155 -15.55 -4.68 -6.02
CA ASN A 155 -15.87 -5.61 -7.11
C ASN A 155 -15.05 -6.91 -7.07
N LYS A 156 -14.58 -7.36 -5.89
CA LYS A 156 -13.67 -8.50 -5.75
C LYS A 156 -14.15 -9.75 -6.49
N LYS A 157 -15.41 -10.16 -6.30
CA LYS A 157 -16.00 -11.34 -6.96
C LYS A 157 -15.99 -11.21 -8.48
N ASN A 158 -16.34 -10.03 -8.99
CA ASN A 158 -16.36 -9.76 -10.43
C ASN A 158 -14.94 -9.76 -11.02
N ILE A 159 -13.98 -9.14 -10.32
CA ILE A 159 -12.56 -9.15 -10.74
C ILE A 159 -12.03 -10.59 -10.83
N LEU A 160 -12.30 -11.42 -9.82
CA LEU A 160 -11.89 -12.83 -9.82
C LEU A 160 -12.54 -13.62 -10.97
N ALA A 161 -13.83 -13.38 -11.25
CA ALA A 161 -14.55 -14.04 -12.34
C ALA A 161 -14.06 -13.61 -13.73
N LEU A 162 -13.72 -12.34 -13.92
CA LEU A 162 -13.20 -11.81 -15.19
C LEU A 162 -11.75 -12.21 -15.47
N PHE A 163 -10.96 -12.45 -14.43
CA PHE A 163 -9.52 -12.68 -14.53
C PHE A 163 -9.05 -13.97 -13.84
N PRO A 164 -9.67 -15.15 -14.10
CA PRO A 164 -9.39 -16.37 -13.35
C PRO A 164 -7.96 -16.91 -13.54
N LYS A 165 -7.25 -16.46 -14.59
CA LYS A 165 -5.88 -16.91 -14.89
C LYS A 165 -4.79 -16.11 -14.17
N ASN A 166 -5.08 -14.87 -13.81
CA ASN A 166 -4.09 -13.92 -13.28
C ASN A 166 -4.63 -13.13 -12.08
N CYS A 167 -5.72 -13.57 -11.47
CA CYS A 167 -6.28 -13.01 -10.25
C CYS A 167 -6.56 -14.13 -9.25
N VAL A 168 -6.07 -13.97 -8.02
CA VAL A 168 -6.23 -14.97 -6.95
C VAL A 168 -6.80 -14.33 -5.70
N GLU A 169 -7.50 -15.13 -4.90
CA GLU A 169 -8.01 -14.68 -3.61
C GLU A 169 -6.87 -14.58 -2.58
N GLY A 170 -6.67 -13.38 -2.03
CA GLY A 170 -5.85 -13.15 -0.84
C GLY A 170 -6.69 -13.02 0.42
N GLY A 171 -6.01 -12.85 1.56
CA GLY A 171 -6.65 -12.68 2.86
C GLY A 171 -5.68 -12.85 4.03
N VAL A 172 -6.21 -12.87 5.25
CA VAL A 172 -5.42 -13.16 6.46
C VAL A 172 -4.78 -14.54 6.33
N GLY A 173 -3.48 -14.64 6.61
CA GLY A 173 -2.71 -15.89 6.53
C GLY A 173 -2.23 -16.25 5.12
N TYR A 174 -2.61 -15.50 4.08
CA TYR A 174 -2.11 -15.71 2.73
C TYR A 174 -0.61 -15.44 2.63
N GLN A 175 0.12 -16.31 1.94
CA GLN A 175 1.56 -16.18 1.68
C GLN A 175 1.80 -16.22 0.18
N LEU A 176 2.61 -15.27 -0.30
CA LEU A 176 3.02 -15.20 -1.70
C LEU A 176 4.52 -15.48 -1.79
N SER A 177 4.90 -16.40 -2.68
CA SER A 177 6.30 -16.64 -3.07
C SER A 177 6.50 -16.19 -4.51
N VAL A 178 7.38 -15.22 -4.72
CA VAL A 178 7.62 -14.58 -6.02
C VAL A 178 9.09 -14.43 -6.33
#